data_AF-A0A2S9FCU0-F1
#
_entry.id   AF-A0A2S9FCU0-F1
#
_cell.length_a   1.000
_cell.length_b   1.000
_cell.length_c   1.000
_cell.angle_alpha   90.00
_cell.angle_beta   90.00
_cell.angle_gamma   90.00
#
_symmetry.space_group_name_H-M   'P 1'
#
loop_
_entity.id
_entity.type
_entity.pdbx_description
1 polymer ?
#
loop_
_entity_poly.entity_id
_entity_poly.type
_entity_poly.pdbx_seq_one_letter_code
_entity_poly.pdbx_strand_id
1 'polypeptide(L)'
;EDATVEWSEADSPYVPIATIHYPPQTAHSAALQRFGDDRLTFNSWRGIDEHRPLGGINRLKLRVYEQYSIFRHEANKEDYLEPKDLSGWPE
;
A
#
# COMPACT_ATOMS: atom_id res chain seq x y z
N GLU A 1 4.66 -17.17 -13.55
CA GLU A 1 4.26 -15.99 -12.75
C GLU A 1 3.69 -14.93 -13.69
N ASP A 2 2.54 -15.21 -14.33
CA ASP A 2 1.89 -14.29 -15.27
C ASP A 2 0.74 -13.59 -14.55
N ALA A 3 0.90 -12.28 -14.29
CA ALA A 3 -0.11 -11.48 -13.61
C ALA A 3 -1.33 -11.14 -14.49
N THR A 4 -1.31 -11.52 -15.76
CA THR A 4 -2.44 -11.34 -16.71
C THR A 4 -3.37 -12.55 -16.76
N VAL A 5 -3.00 -13.65 -16.10
CA VAL A 5 -3.77 -14.90 -16.09
C VAL A 5 -4.39 -15.12 -14.71
N GLU A 6 -5.71 -15.16 -14.67
CA GLU A 6 -6.48 -15.53 -13.48
C GLU A 6 -6.28 -17.01 -13.13
N TRP A 7 -6.29 -17.33 -11.83
CA TRP A 7 -6.21 -18.72 -11.37
C TRP A 7 -7.61 -19.33 -11.33
N SER A 8 -7.72 -20.56 -11.81
CA SER A 8 -8.94 -21.35 -11.73
C SER A 8 -9.36 -21.56 -10.27
N GLU A 9 -10.58 -21.17 -9.90
CA GLU A 9 -11.12 -21.42 -8.56
C GLU A 9 -11.31 -22.92 -8.27
N ALA A 10 -11.41 -23.76 -9.30
CA ALA A 10 -11.45 -25.21 -9.13
C ALA A 10 -10.11 -25.78 -8.62
N ASP A 11 -8.99 -25.19 -9.05
CA ASP A 11 -7.64 -25.60 -8.65
C ASP A 11 -7.14 -24.79 -7.44
N SER A 12 -7.67 -23.59 -7.24
CA SER A 12 -7.28 -22.65 -6.19
C SER A 12 -8.52 -21.96 -5.57
N PRO A 13 -9.30 -22.67 -4.75
CA PRO A 13 -10.50 -22.11 -4.13
C PRO A 13 -10.16 -21.03 -3.09
N TYR A 14 -11.07 -20.07 -2.89
CA TYR A 14 -10.92 -19.06 -1.84
C TYR A 14 -10.93 -19.68 -0.44
N VAL A 15 -9.98 -19.25 0.39
CA VAL A 15 -9.90 -19.62 1.81
C VAL A 15 -10.11 -18.36 2.67
N PRO A 16 -11.16 -18.28 3.50
CA PRO A 16 -11.39 -17.13 4.36
C PRO A 16 -10.34 -17.06 5.47
N ILE A 17 -9.62 -15.94 5.55
CA ILE A 17 -8.56 -15.75 6.55
C ILE A 17 -9.03 -14.87 7.71
N ALA A 18 -9.73 -13.77 7.41
CA ALA A 18 -10.20 -12.83 8.41
C ALA A 18 -11.33 -11.95 7.88
N THR A 19 -12.02 -11.27 8.79
CA THR A 19 -12.94 -10.18 8.49
C THR A 19 -12.36 -8.89 9.06
N ILE A 20 -12.21 -7.87 8.22
CA ILE A 20 -11.79 -6.53 8.65
C ILE A 20 -13.05 -5.69 8.84
N HIS A 21 -13.21 -5.10 10.03
CA HIS A 21 -14.36 -4.25 10.36
C HIS A 21 -13.92 -2.80 10.51
N TYR A 22 -14.54 -1.90 9.75
CA TYR A 22 -14.31 -0.46 9.82
C TYR A 22 -15.54 0.22 10.44
N PRO A 23 -15.45 0.81 11.64
CA PRO A 23 -16.55 1.59 12.20
C PRO A 23 -16.78 2.87 11.38
N PRO A 24 -17.96 3.52 11.50
CA PRO A 24 -18.18 4.84 10.92
C PRO A 24 -17.09 5.82 11.34
N GLN A 25 -16.51 6.51 10.38
CA GLN A 25 -15.41 7.45 10.55
C GLN A 25 -15.48 8.54 9.47
N THR A 26 -14.77 9.65 9.68
CA THR A 26 -14.60 10.67 8.65
C THR A 26 -13.90 10.04 7.44
N ALA A 27 -14.63 9.84 6.34
CA ALA A 27 -14.07 9.22 5.14
C ALA A 27 -13.21 10.19 4.32
N HIS A 28 -13.40 11.51 4.49
CA HIS A 28 -12.74 12.52 3.69
C HIS A 28 -12.67 13.87 4.43
N SER A 29 -11.48 14.44 4.49
CA SER A 29 -11.22 15.84 4.85
C SER A 29 -10.02 16.32 4.05
N ALA A 30 -9.83 17.64 3.89
CA ALA A 30 -8.65 18.16 3.20
C ALA A 30 -7.34 17.74 3.90
N ALA A 31 -7.37 17.60 5.23
CA ALA A 31 -6.24 17.13 6.02
C ALA A 31 -5.96 15.64 5.77
N LEU A 32 -6.99 14.79 5.75
CA LEU A 32 -6.88 13.36 5.43
C LEU A 32 -6.38 13.15 4.00
N GLN A 33 -6.89 13.93 3.04
CA GLN A 33 -6.46 13.85 1.66
C GLN A 33 -4.97 14.20 1.54
N ARG A 34 -4.53 15.34 2.06
CA ARG A 34 -3.10 15.71 2.04
C ARG A 34 -2.23 14.66 2.74
N PHE A 35 -2.69 14.15 3.88
CA PHE A 35 -1.93 13.14 4.61
C PHE A 35 -1.79 11.83 3.81
N GLY A 36 -2.89 11.32 3.26
CA GLY A 36 -2.90 10.09 2.48
C GLY A 36 -2.19 10.21 1.14
N ASP A 37 -2.48 11.27 0.39
CA ASP A 37 -2.03 11.45 -0.99
C ASP A 37 -0.60 12.00 -1.07
N ASP A 38 -0.17 12.82 -0.10
CA ASP A 38 1.12 13.52 -0.16
C ASP A 38 2.14 12.96 0.84
N ARG A 39 1.72 12.46 2.01
CA ARG A 39 2.67 11.98 3.04
C ARG A 39 2.85 10.48 3.05
N LEU A 40 1.75 9.72 3.04
CA LEU A 40 1.82 8.25 3.10
C LEU A 40 2.47 7.67 1.85
N THR A 41 3.10 6.51 2.02
CA THR A 41 3.72 5.74 0.95
C THR A 41 3.35 4.28 1.11
N PHE A 42 2.86 3.67 0.04
CA PHE A 42 2.52 2.26 -0.01
C PHE A 42 3.48 1.56 -0.96
N ASN A 43 4.11 0.48 -0.52
CA ASN A 43 4.96 -0.35 -1.37
C ASN A 43 4.71 -1.82 -1.00
N SER A 44 4.40 -2.65 -1.99
CA SER A 44 4.07 -4.07 -1.80
C SER A 44 5.23 -4.90 -1.24
N TRP A 45 6.45 -4.34 -1.21
CA TRP A 45 7.62 -4.94 -0.59
C TRP A 45 7.77 -4.61 0.90
N ARG A 46 6.87 -3.80 1.47
CA ARG A 46 6.78 -3.55 2.92
C ARG A 46 5.94 -4.65 3.55
N GLY A 47 6.59 -5.76 3.91
CA GLY A 47 5.97 -6.92 4.53
C GLY A 47 6.99 -7.84 5.18
N ILE A 48 6.52 -8.96 5.72
CA ILE A 48 7.39 -10.03 6.22
C ILE A 48 8.02 -10.82 5.06
N ASP A 49 9.14 -11.49 5.33
CA ASP A 49 9.90 -12.22 4.30
C ASP A 49 9.08 -13.33 3.64
N GLU A 50 8.17 -13.97 4.37
CA GLU A 50 7.26 -15.01 3.88
C GLU A 50 6.30 -14.49 2.80
N HIS A 51 6.02 -13.18 2.77
CA HIS A 51 5.13 -12.53 1.82
C HIS A 51 5.88 -11.88 0.65
N ARG A 52 7.14 -12.27 0.43
CA ARG A 52 7.97 -11.74 -0.65
C ARG A 52 7.22 -11.76 -2.00
N PRO A 53 7.05 -10.61 -2.66
CA PRO A 53 6.33 -10.56 -3.94
C PRO A 53 7.02 -11.34 -5.06
N LEU A 54 6.23 -12.11 -5.81
CA LEU A 54 6.66 -12.99 -6.90
C LEU A 54 6.27 -12.44 -8.28
N GLY A 55 7.00 -12.84 -9.32
CA GLY A 55 6.82 -12.37 -10.70
C GLY A 55 7.63 -11.13 -11.07
N GLY A 56 7.90 -10.98 -12.38
CA GLY A 56 8.72 -9.88 -12.91
C GLY A 56 8.14 -8.49 -12.61
N ILE A 57 6.83 -8.31 -12.79
CA ILE A 57 6.14 -7.04 -12.50
C ILE A 57 6.26 -6.68 -11.02
N ASN A 58 6.01 -7.61 -10.10
CA ASN A 58 6.12 -7.30 -8.68
C ASN A 58 7.56 -7.04 -8.25
N ARG A 59 8.56 -7.75 -8.81
CA ARG A 59 9.99 -7.44 -8.58
C ARG A 59 10.38 -6.04 -9.06
N LEU A 60 9.81 -5.58 -10.17
CA LEU A 60 9.99 -4.20 -10.63
C LEU A 60 9.41 -3.18 -9.64
N LYS A 61 8.27 -3.48 -9.01
CA LYS A 61 7.60 -2.56 -8.06
C LYS A 61 8.49 -2.13 -6.89
N LEU A 62 9.43 -2.98 -6.45
CA LEU A 62 10.34 -2.65 -5.35
C LEU A 62 11.00 -1.28 -5.56
N ARG A 63 11.62 -1.11 -6.72
CA ARG A 63 12.35 0.12 -7.06
C ARG A 63 11.42 1.21 -7.56
N VAL A 64 10.43 0.86 -8.38
CA VAL A 64 9.53 1.86 -8.98
C VAL A 64 8.75 2.63 -7.91
N TYR A 65 8.15 1.94 -6.94
CA TYR A 65 7.37 2.61 -5.89
C TYR A 65 8.25 3.45 -4.97
N GLU A 66 9.47 3.00 -4.67
CA GLU A 66 10.44 3.78 -3.89
C GLU A 66 10.80 5.09 -4.62
N GLN A 67 11.15 5.02 -5.91
CA GLN A 67 11.50 6.20 -6.69
C GLN A 67 10.31 7.16 -6.88
N TYR A 68 9.10 6.64 -7.11
CA TYR A 68 7.90 7.47 -7.19
C TYR A 68 7.58 8.16 -5.86
N SER A 69 7.81 7.48 -4.73
CA SER A 69 7.65 8.10 -3.41
C SER A 69 8.60 9.30 -3.24
N ILE A 70 9.89 9.10 -3.51
CA ILE A 70 10.91 10.15 -3.39
C ILE A 70 10.53 11.34 -4.28
N PHE A 71 10.21 11.08 -5.55
CA PHE A 71 9.82 12.12 -6.48
C PHE A 71 8.60 12.92 -6.01
N ARG A 72 7.54 12.23 -5.56
CA ARG A 72 6.30 12.88 -5.10
C ARG A 72 6.55 13.71 -3.84
N HIS A 73 7.32 13.19 -2.88
CA HIS A 73 7.67 13.91 -1.66
C HIS A 73 8.48 15.18 -1.97
N GLU A 74 9.47 15.10 -2.87
CA GLU A 74 10.24 16.26 -3.31
C GLU A 74 9.37 17.30 -4.04
N ALA A 75 8.53 16.85 -4.98
CA ALA A 75 7.64 17.72 -5.75
C ALA A 75 6.62 18.44 -4.86
N ASN A 76 6.05 17.73 -3.88
CA ASN A 76 5.03 18.26 -2.99
C ASN A 76 5.62 18.94 -1.74
N LYS A 77 6.96 18.92 -1.58
CA LYS A 77 7.69 19.44 -0.42
C LYS A 77 7.20 18.82 0.90
N GLU A 78 6.97 17.52 0.87
CA GLU A 78 6.65 16.72 2.04
C GLU A 78 7.87 15.93 2.50
N ASP A 79 8.01 15.77 3.80
CA ASP A 79 8.97 14.83 4.36
C ASP A 79 8.38 13.40 4.34
N TYR A 80 9.24 12.44 4.01
CA TYR A 80 8.90 11.02 4.14
C TYR A 80 8.48 10.68 5.58
N LEU A 81 7.38 9.93 5.70
CA LEU A 81 6.82 9.46 6.96
C LEU A 81 6.50 7.98 6.87
N GLU A 82 7.09 7.18 7.77
CA GLU A 82 6.63 5.82 8.04
C GLU A 82 5.75 5.82 9.30
N PRO A 83 4.43 5.62 9.18
CA PRO A 83 3.55 5.56 10.34
C PRO A 83 3.91 4.40 11.25
N LYS A 84 4.03 4.65 12.56
CA LYS A 84 4.25 3.62 13.58
C LYS A 84 3.00 3.31 14.39
N ASP A 85 2.11 4.29 14.49
CA ASP A 85 0.85 4.25 15.19
C ASP A 85 -0.09 5.34 14.62
N LEU A 86 -1.22 5.57 15.28
CA LEU A 86 -2.25 6.52 14.85
C LEU A 86 -2.01 7.96 15.37
N SER A 87 -0.96 8.24 16.12
CA SER A 87 -0.77 9.56 16.76
C SER A 87 -0.57 10.70 15.75
N GLY A 88 -0.14 10.38 14.53
CA GLY A 88 0.01 11.33 13.42
C GLY A 88 -1.18 11.40 12.48
N TRP A 89 -2.26 10.65 12.75
CA TRP A 89 -3.44 10.60 11.87
C TRP A 89 -4.29 11.86 12.04
N PRO A 90 -4.64 12.57 10.96
CA PRO A 90 -5.55 13.72 11.02
C PRO A 90 -6.97 13.31 11.42
N GLU A 91 -7.71 14.21 12.08
CA GLU A 91 -9.15 14.04 12.33
C GLU A 91 -10.02 14.14 11.05
#